data_AF-A0A524D692-F1
#
_entry.id   AF-A0A524D692-F1
#
_cell.length_a   1.000
_cell.length_b   1.000
_cell.length_c   1.000
_cell.angle_alpha   90.00
_cell.angle_beta   90.00
_cell.angle_gamma   90.00
#
_symmetry.space_group_name_H-M   'P 1'
#
loop_
_entity.id
_entity.type
_entity.pdbx_description
1 polymer ?
#
loop_
_entity_poly.entity_id
_entity_poly.type
_entity_poly.pdbx_seq_one_letter_code
_entity_poly.pdbx_strand_id
1 'polypeptide(L)'
;MAFDLSMPSLVSLVVMAGILVLCSYYDLRDGRVSNQVLLLLGIVGLAMVSITGQLFAEWILHATATVTFLVLGYALFRQGAIGGADLKTSLIIGIVSPGVQLGTWTDPVFEAFIASTVQLAVMLFLGYLYWKIPGRPESQPVPLIPSLLFAYLLVQVLALV
;
A
#
# COMPACT_ATOMS: atom_id res chain seq x y z
N MET A 1 -4.80 25.65 -5.98
CA MET A 1 -4.83 24.36 -5.27
C MET A 1 -4.24 24.62 -3.90
N ALA A 2 -5.07 24.63 -2.86
CA ALA A 2 -4.59 24.80 -1.49
C ALA A 2 -4.17 23.42 -0.99
N PHE A 3 -2.95 23.30 -0.48
CA PHE A 3 -2.50 22.11 0.23
C PHE A 3 -3.29 22.03 1.55
N ASP A 4 -4.34 21.23 1.60
CA ASP A 4 -4.96 20.84 2.87
C ASP A 4 -4.14 19.69 3.48
N LEU A 5 -2.91 20.03 3.89
CA LEU A 5 -2.06 19.18 4.72
C LEU A 5 -2.71 19.05 6.10
N SER A 6 -3.68 18.16 6.19
CA SER A 6 -4.35 17.85 7.45
C SER A 6 -3.40 17.02 8.34
N MET A 7 -3.39 17.32 9.64
CA MET A 7 -2.67 16.49 10.62
C MET A 7 -3.09 15.02 10.57
N PRO A 8 -4.39 14.67 10.40
CA PRO A 8 -4.80 13.29 10.15
C PRO A 8 -4.09 12.63 8.96
N SER A 9 -4.03 13.31 7.81
CA SER A 9 -3.36 12.79 6.61
C SER A 9 -1.87 12.51 6.84
N LEU A 10 -1.17 13.42 7.52
CA LEU A 10 0.24 13.25 7.85
C LEU A 10 0.48 12.08 8.80
N VAL A 11 -0.38 11.91 9.81
CA VAL A 11 -0.29 10.79 10.75
C VAL A 11 -0.52 9.46 10.01
N SER A 12 -1.54 9.38 9.16
CA SER A 12 -1.84 8.20 8.36
C SER A 12 -0.69 7.84 7.41
N LEU A 13 -0.09 8.84 6.77
CA LEU A 13 1.10 8.70 5.92
C LEU A 13 2.29 8.10 6.67
N VAL A 14 2.65 8.70 7.82
CA VAL A 14 3.80 8.26 8.61
C VAL A 14 3.57 6.86 9.17
N VAL A 15 2.36 6.55 9.65
CA VAL A 15 2.01 5.23 10.16
C VAL A 15 2.09 4.18 9.05
N MET A 16 1.51 4.44 7.88
CA MET A 16 1.54 3.49 6.77
C MET A 16 2.96 3.30 6.23
N ALA A 17 3.73 4.39 6.08
CA ALA A 17 5.13 4.31 5.68
C ALA A 17 5.95 3.48 6.69
N GLY A 18 5.74 3.67 7.99
CA GLY A 18 6.38 2.88 9.04
C GLY A 18 6.03 1.39 8.95
N ILE A 19 4.75 1.06 8.74
CA ILE A 19 4.29 -0.32 8.52
C ILE A 19 4.98 -0.92 7.29
N LEU A 20 5.01 -0.20 6.17
CA LEU A 20 5.62 -0.67 4.93
C LEU A 20 7.13 -0.83 5.02
N VAL A 21 7.84 0.06 5.74
CA VAL A 21 9.28 -0.08 6.02
C VAL A 21 9.54 -1.35 6.82
N LEU A 22 8.75 -1.61 7.86
CA LEU A 22 8.91 -2.80 8.69
C LEU A 22 8.61 -4.08 7.90
N CYS A 23 7.52 -4.10 7.11
CA CYS A 23 7.22 -5.23 6.23
C CYS A 23 8.30 -5.42 5.15
N SER A 24 8.82 -4.34 4.56
CA SER A 24 9.91 -4.38 3.59
C SER A 24 11.19 -4.96 4.20
N TYR A 25 11.49 -4.61 5.46
CA TYR A 25 12.62 -5.18 6.17
C TYR A 25 12.49 -6.70 6.35
N TYR A 26 11.32 -7.20 6.78
CA TYR A 26 11.07 -8.64 6.91
C TYR A 26 11.08 -9.35 5.56
N ASP A 27 10.52 -8.72 4.52
CA ASP A 27 10.49 -9.28 3.16
C ASP A 27 11.90 -9.42 2.57
N LEU A 28 12.76 -8.41 2.77
CA LEU A 28 14.15 -8.46 2.33
C LEU A 28 15.02 -9.44 3.13
N ARG A 29 14.78 -9.54 4.45
CA ARG A 29 15.61 -10.37 5.34
C ARG A 29 15.25 -11.85 5.27
N ASP A 30 13.96 -12.16 5.38
CA ASP A 30 13.45 -13.52 5.56
C ASP A 30 12.71 -14.04 4.32
N GLY A 31 12.47 -13.19 3.31
CA GLY A 31 11.68 -13.52 2.11
C GLY A 31 10.20 -13.77 2.41
N ARG A 32 9.76 -13.45 3.64
CA ARG A 32 8.42 -13.75 4.16
C ARG A 32 8.05 -12.74 5.24
N VAL A 33 6.80 -12.28 5.23
CA VAL A 33 6.20 -11.56 6.36
C VAL A 33 5.16 -12.46 7.02
N SER A 34 5.30 -12.69 8.33
CA SER A 34 4.39 -13.56 9.06
C SER A 34 2.99 -12.95 9.17
N ASN A 35 1.95 -13.79 9.16
CA ASN A 35 0.57 -13.32 9.30
C ASN A 35 0.33 -12.61 10.64
N GLN A 36 1.06 -13.00 11.70
CA GLN A 36 0.97 -12.38 13.02
C GLN A 36 1.50 -10.94 12.99
N VAL A 37 2.62 -10.70 12.29
CA VAL A 37 3.17 -9.35 12.11
C VAL A 37 2.22 -8.49 11.28
N LEU A 38 1.70 -9.01 10.15
CA LEU A 38 0.73 -8.26 9.34
C LEU A 38 -0.55 -7.94 10.10
N LEU A 39 -1.07 -8.88 10.90
CA LEU A 39 -2.26 -8.66 11.71
C LEU A 39 -2.01 -7.57 12.76
N LEU A 40 -0.88 -7.63 13.48
CA LEU A 40 -0.51 -6.64 14.47
C LEU A 40 -0.40 -5.24 13.85
N LEU A 41 0.32 -5.12 12.74
CA LEU A 41 0.51 -3.84 12.05
C LEU A 41 -0.81 -3.31 11.46
N GLY A 42 -1.66 -4.19 10.94
CA GLY A 42 -3.00 -3.84 10.48
C GLY A 42 -3.88 -3.30 11.61
N ILE A 43 -3.85 -3.93 12.79
CA ILE A 43 -4.57 -3.44 13.98
C ILE A 43 -4.04 -2.08 14.43
N VAL A 44 -2.72 -1.89 14.47
CA VAL A 44 -2.09 -0.61 14.82
C VAL A 44 -2.50 0.48 13.83
N GLY A 45 -2.42 0.21 12.52
CA GLY A 45 -2.83 1.16 11.49
C GLY A 45 -4.30 1.52 11.59
N LEU A 46 -5.19 0.53 11.73
CA LEU A 46 -6.62 0.74 11.87
C LEU A 46 -6.95 1.58 13.13
N ALA A 47 -6.30 1.29 14.26
CA ALA A 47 -6.47 2.04 15.49
C ALA A 47 -6.07 3.51 15.30
N MET A 48 -4.91 3.77 14.68
CA MET A 48 -4.42 5.13 14.44
C MET A 48 -5.39 5.94 13.56
N VAL A 49 -5.86 5.36 12.46
CA VAL A 49 -6.76 6.04 11.51
C VAL A 49 -8.17 6.24 12.09
N SER A 50 -8.58 5.34 13.00
CA SER A 50 -9.82 5.52 13.75
C SER A 50 -9.70 6.66 14.76
N ILE A 51 -8.56 6.79 15.45
CA ILE A 51 -8.31 7.87 16.43
C ILE A 51 -8.25 9.24 15.75
N THR A 52 -7.68 9.33 14.54
CA THR A 52 -7.67 10.59 13.77
C THR A 52 -9.04 10.96 13.19
N GLY A 53 -10.02 10.05 13.24
CA GLY A 53 -11.35 10.23 12.66
C GLY A 53 -11.40 10.14 11.14
N GLN A 54 -10.26 9.96 10.47
CA GLN A 54 -10.14 9.96 9.01
C GLN A 54 -10.94 8.81 8.39
N LEU A 55 -10.97 7.65 9.06
CA LEU A 55 -11.75 6.50 8.59
C LEU A 55 -13.24 6.84 8.38
N PHE A 56 -13.82 7.66 9.25
CA PHE A 56 -15.23 8.03 9.17
C PHE A 56 -15.47 9.23 8.25
N ALA A 57 -14.52 10.17 8.20
CA ALA A 57 -14.60 11.33 7.32
C ALA A 57 -14.50 10.92 5.84
N GLU A 58 -13.63 9.96 5.52
CA GLU A 58 -13.29 9.55 4.16
C GLU A 58 -13.65 8.08 3.89
N TRP A 59 -14.68 7.55 4.57
CA TRP A 59 -15.01 6.12 4.53
C TRP A 59 -15.19 5.54 3.12
N ILE A 60 -15.70 6.35 2.17
CA ILE A 60 -15.86 5.96 0.75
C ILE A 60 -14.50 5.71 0.11
N LEU A 61 -13.50 6.55 0.39
CA LEU A 61 -12.14 6.42 -0.11
C LEU A 61 -11.51 5.11 0.40
N HIS A 62 -11.58 4.87 1.71
CA HIS A 62 -11.10 3.64 2.37
C HIS A 62 -11.78 2.39 1.81
N ALA A 63 -13.12 2.39 1.71
CA ALA A 63 -13.87 1.27 1.20
C ALA A 63 -13.52 0.96 -0.26
N THR A 64 -13.46 1.99 -1.12
CA THR A 64 -13.16 1.82 -2.55
C THR A 64 -11.74 1.30 -2.76
N ALA A 65 -10.75 1.85 -2.06
CA ALA A 65 -9.38 1.38 -2.14
C ALA A 65 -9.26 -0.07 -1.66
N THR A 66 -9.89 -0.41 -0.53
CA THR A 66 -9.90 -1.76 0.02
C THR A 66 -10.51 -2.76 -0.95
N VAL A 67 -11.67 -2.43 -1.56
CA VAL A 67 -12.32 -3.28 -2.57
C VAL A 67 -11.44 -3.41 -3.80
N THR A 68 -10.82 -2.33 -4.26
CA THR A 68 -9.93 -2.35 -5.43
C THR A 68 -8.72 -3.25 -5.20
N PHE A 69 -8.04 -3.10 -4.05
CA PHE A 69 -6.94 -3.99 -3.66
C PHE A 69 -7.39 -5.43 -3.49
N LEU A 70 -8.58 -5.65 -2.93
CA LEU A 70 -9.12 -7.00 -2.78
C LEU A 70 -9.35 -7.64 -4.14
N VAL A 71 -10.05 -6.99 -5.06
CA VAL A 71 -10.40 -7.55 -6.38
C VAL A 71 -9.17 -7.73 -7.25
N LEU A 72 -8.37 -6.68 -7.45
CA LEU A 72 -7.18 -6.74 -8.31
C LEU A 72 -6.08 -7.57 -7.68
N GLY A 73 -5.81 -7.36 -6.40
CA GLY A 73 -4.80 -8.13 -5.68
C GLY A 73 -5.16 -9.61 -5.60
N TYR A 74 -6.42 -9.98 -5.39
CA TYR A 74 -6.83 -11.39 -5.42
C TYR A 74 -6.68 -12.00 -6.82
N ALA A 75 -7.03 -11.25 -7.88
CA ALA A 75 -6.82 -11.71 -9.25
C ALA A 75 -5.33 -11.96 -9.55
N LEU A 76 -4.45 -11.03 -9.14
CA LEU A 76 -3.00 -11.16 -9.27
C LEU A 76 -2.44 -12.32 -8.43
N PHE A 77 -2.93 -12.49 -7.20
CA PHE A 77 -2.55 -13.59 -6.32
C PHE A 77 -2.93 -14.95 -6.95
N ARG A 78 -4.14 -15.05 -7.52
CA ARG A 78 -4.59 -16.27 -8.20
C ARG A 78 -3.76 -16.61 -9.44
N GLN A 79 -3.24 -15.59 -10.14
CA GLN A 79 -2.33 -15.75 -11.26
C GLN A 79 -0.88 -16.06 -10.83
N GLY A 80 -0.56 -16.00 -9.54
CA GLY A 80 0.79 -16.18 -9.02
C GLY A 80 1.70 -14.98 -9.24
N ALA A 81 1.16 -13.82 -9.63
CA ALA A 81 1.93 -12.60 -9.87
C ALA A 81 2.38 -11.91 -8.56
N ILE A 82 1.65 -12.12 -7.47
CA ILE A 82 1.97 -11.59 -6.13
C ILE A 82 1.80 -12.69 -5.08
N GLY A 83 2.53 -12.58 -3.97
CA GLY A 83 2.40 -13.46 -2.82
C GLY A 83 1.23 -13.09 -1.91
N GLY A 84 0.91 -14.00 -0.98
CA GLY A 84 -0.15 -13.77 0.01
C GLY A 84 0.16 -12.63 0.99
N ALA A 85 1.44 -12.38 1.27
CA ALA A 85 1.87 -11.25 2.10
C ALA A 85 1.65 -9.90 1.39
N ASP A 86 1.93 -9.84 0.08
CA ASP A 86 1.76 -8.64 -0.74
C ASP A 86 0.29 -8.23 -0.83
N LEU A 87 -0.60 -9.20 -1.06
CA LEU A 87 -2.04 -8.98 -1.06
C LEU A 87 -2.52 -8.40 0.27
N LYS A 88 -2.14 -9.03 1.38
CA LYS A 88 -2.55 -8.57 2.72
C LYS A 88 -2.00 -7.20 3.05
N THR A 89 -0.75 -6.92 2.68
CA THR A 89 -0.13 -5.60 2.86
C THR A 89 -0.86 -4.54 2.05
N SER A 90 -1.22 -4.85 0.80
CA SER A 90 -2.01 -3.96 -0.06
C SER A 90 -3.40 -3.68 0.53
N LEU A 91 -4.04 -4.68 1.12
CA LEU A 91 -5.30 -4.48 1.86
C LEU A 91 -5.13 -3.56 3.08
N ILE A 92 -4.03 -3.72 3.83
CA ILE A 92 -3.71 -2.81 4.95
C ILE A 92 -3.57 -1.38 4.43
N ILE A 93 -2.92 -1.15 3.28
CA ILE A 93 -2.87 0.19 2.66
C ILE A 93 -4.28 0.73 2.40
N GLY A 94 -5.15 -0.05 1.74
CA GLY A 94 -6.52 0.38 1.46
C GLY A 94 -7.32 0.75 2.71
N ILE A 95 -7.08 0.07 3.83
CA ILE A 95 -7.77 0.32 5.10
C ILE A 95 -7.17 1.52 5.85
N VAL A 96 -5.85 1.67 5.84
CA VAL A 96 -5.14 2.61 6.72
C VAL A 96 -4.87 3.94 6.01
N SER A 97 -4.44 3.87 4.75
CA SER A 97 -4.02 5.05 4.00
C SER A 97 -4.43 4.90 2.53
N PRO A 98 -5.74 4.96 2.24
CA PRO A 98 -6.25 4.89 0.88
C PRO A 98 -5.95 6.18 0.13
N GLY A 99 -5.76 6.07 -1.17
CA GLY A 99 -5.75 7.26 -2.02
C GLY A 99 -4.53 8.16 -1.87
N VAL A 100 -4.74 9.40 -2.29
CA VAL A 100 -3.80 10.50 -2.34
C VAL A 100 -4.07 11.33 -1.07
N GLN A 101 -3.28 11.17 -0.01
CA GLN A 101 -3.59 11.81 1.27
C GLN A 101 -3.13 13.27 1.33
N LEU A 102 -2.24 13.65 0.43
CA LEU A 102 -1.62 14.97 0.37
C LEU A 102 -2.23 15.90 -0.69
N GLY A 103 -3.20 15.40 -1.46
CA GLY A 103 -3.99 16.16 -2.43
C GLY A 103 -5.45 15.72 -2.32
N THR A 104 -6.37 16.50 -2.86
CA THR A 104 -7.78 16.11 -2.87
C THR A 104 -8.30 16.14 -4.29
N TRP A 105 -8.86 15.03 -4.74
CA TRP A 105 -9.62 15.01 -5.98
C TRP A 105 -11.10 15.19 -5.67
N THR A 106 -11.86 15.70 -6.64
CA THR A 106 -13.30 15.93 -6.44
C THR A 106 -14.11 14.63 -6.32
N ASP A 107 -13.58 13.52 -6.84
CA ASP A 107 -14.22 12.20 -6.78
C ASP A 107 -13.35 11.21 -5.98
N PRO A 108 -13.76 10.87 -4.73
CA PRO A 108 -13.00 9.95 -3.89
C PRO A 108 -12.97 8.53 -4.43
N VAL A 109 -13.98 8.10 -5.21
CA VAL A 109 -14.01 6.75 -5.78
C VAL A 109 -12.93 6.62 -6.85
N PHE A 110 -12.87 7.60 -7.75
CA PHE A 110 -11.88 7.64 -8.82
C PHE A 110 -10.46 7.77 -8.27
N GLU A 111 -10.27 8.60 -7.25
CA GLU A 111 -8.99 8.78 -6.57
C GLU A 111 -8.47 7.47 -5.97
N ALA A 112 -9.28 6.80 -5.14
CA ALA A 112 -8.92 5.52 -4.54
C ALA A 112 -8.60 4.46 -5.61
N PHE A 113 -9.43 4.38 -6.66
CA PHE A 113 -9.23 3.42 -7.73
C PHE A 113 -7.90 3.63 -8.46
N ILE A 114 -7.59 4.87 -8.85
CA ILE A 114 -6.32 5.18 -9.53
C ILE A 114 -5.14 4.95 -8.60
N ALA A 115 -5.18 5.45 -7.37
CA ALA A 115 -4.10 5.29 -6.41
C ALA A 115 -3.77 3.80 -6.19
N SER A 116 -4.78 2.97 -5.89
CA SER A 116 -4.60 1.53 -5.70
C SER A 116 -4.07 0.83 -6.94
N THR A 117 -4.60 1.18 -8.12
CA THR A 117 -4.19 0.56 -9.40
C THR A 117 -2.75 0.93 -9.75
N VAL A 118 -2.37 2.20 -9.61
CA VAL A 118 -1.00 2.68 -9.85
C VAL A 118 -0.04 2.02 -8.87
N GLN A 119 -0.40 1.90 -7.59
CA GLN A 119 0.45 1.25 -6.61
C GLN A 119 0.75 -0.21 -6.97
N LEU A 120 -0.28 -0.99 -7.34
CA LEU A 120 -0.10 -2.36 -7.80
C LEU A 120 0.72 -2.44 -9.09
N ALA A 121 0.46 -1.55 -10.05
CA ALA A 121 1.18 -1.52 -11.33
C ALA A 121 2.68 -1.23 -11.13
N VAL A 122 3.03 -0.24 -10.31
CA VAL A 122 4.43 0.11 -10.00
C VAL A 122 5.09 -1.01 -9.21
N MET A 123 4.41 -1.61 -8.23
CA MET A 123 4.91 -2.77 -7.49
C MET A 123 5.29 -3.92 -8.44
N LEU A 124 4.40 -4.28 -9.36
CA LEU A 124 4.65 -5.35 -10.34
C LEU A 124 5.76 -4.98 -11.33
N PHE A 125 5.77 -3.73 -11.81
CA PHE A 125 6.78 -3.26 -12.74
C PHE A 125 8.18 -3.30 -12.13
N LEU A 126 8.35 -2.78 -10.92
CA LEU A 126 9.63 -2.82 -10.21
C LEU A 126 10.02 -4.24 -9.81
N GLY A 127 9.05 -5.07 -9.38
CA GLY A 127 9.28 -6.49 -9.14
C GLY A 127 9.79 -7.23 -10.37
N TYR A 128 9.24 -6.92 -11.54
CA TYR A 128 9.70 -7.45 -12.82
C TYR A 128 11.12 -6.98 -13.18
N LEU A 129 11.43 -5.69 -13.01
CA LEU A 129 12.77 -5.16 -13.22
C LEU A 129 13.78 -5.84 -12.28
N TYR A 130 13.40 -6.04 -11.02
CA TYR A 130 14.23 -6.71 -10.02
C TYR A 130 14.47 -8.20 -10.37
N TRP A 131 13.45 -8.89 -10.90
CA TRP A 131 13.63 -10.25 -11.40
C TRP A 131 14.62 -10.30 -12.58
N LYS A 132 14.61 -9.32 -13.47
CA LYS A 132 15.54 -9.27 -14.61
C LYS A 132 17.00 -9.00 -14.27
N ILE A 133 17.34 -8.73 -13.01
CA ILE A 133 18.73 -8.50 -12.61
C ILE A 133 19.55 -9.80 -12.77
N PRO A 134 20.63 -9.79 -13.57
CA PRO A 134 21.44 -10.98 -13.81
C PRO A 134 22.19 -11.42 -12.55
N GLY A 135 22.34 -12.73 -12.36
CA GLY A 135 23.05 -13.33 -11.21
C GLY A 135 22.16 -13.65 -10.01
N ARG A 136 20.84 -13.46 -10.12
CA ARG A 136 19.90 -13.80 -9.06
C ARG A 136 19.58 -15.31 -9.04
N PRO A 137 19.56 -15.97 -7.86
CA PRO A 137 19.11 -17.35 -7.75
C PRO A 137 17.61 -17.47 -8.08
N GLU A 138 17.23 -18.40 -8.95
CA GLU A 138 15.80 -18.67 -9.28
C GLU A 138 14.98 -19.11 -8.06
N SER A 139 15.63 -19.64 -7.02
CA SER A 139 14.98 -20.10 -5.79
C SER A 139 14.60 -18.99 -4.81
N GLN A 140 15.06 -17.74 -5.03
CA GLN A 140 14.74 -16.63 -4.13
C GLN A 140 13.48 -15.89 -4.61
N PRO A 141 12.43 -15.78 -3.77
CA PRO A 141 11.20 -15.06 -4.11
C PRO A 141 11.47 -13.56 -4.27
N VAL A 142 10.82 -12.91 -5.24
CA VAL A 142 10.92 -11.45 -5.47
C VAL A 142 10.35 -10.68 -4.27
N PRO A 143 11.12 -9.82 -3.60
CA PRO A 143 10.58 -8.99 -2.53
C PRO A 143 9.76 -7.84 -3.14
N LEU A 144 8.44 -7.98 -3.12
CA LEU A 144 7.52 -7.02 -3.74
C LEU A 144 7.13 -5.89 -2.78
N ILE A 145 7.20 -6.11 -1.47
CA ILE A 145 6.80 -5.10 -0.48
C ILE A 145 7.68 -3.84 -0.53
N PRO A 146 9.01 -3.90 -0.73
CA PRO A 146 9.82 -2.70 -0.95
C PRO A 146 9.39 -1.90 -2.18
N SER A 147 8.97 -2.60 -3.25
CA SER A 147 8.44 -1.96 -4.45
C SER A 147 7.09 -1.30 -4.19
N LEU A 148 6.25 -1.92 -3.35
CA LEU A 148 4.98 -1.37 -2.89
C LEU A 148 5.18 -0.13 -2.00
N LEU A 149 6.17 -0.13 -1.11
CA LEU A 149 6.57 1.04 -0.33
C LEU A 149 6.95 2.20 -1.24
N PHE A 150 7.81 1.95 -2.23
CA PHE A 150 8.18 2.97 -3.21
C PHE A 150 6.97 3.49 -3.98
N ALA A 151 6.11 2.59 -4.46
CA ALA A 151 4.90 2.94 -5.19
C ALA A 151 3.94 3.82 -4.35
N TYR A 152 3.77 3.46 -3.08
CA TYR A 152 2.99 4.22 -2.12
C TYR A 152 3.54 5.64 -1.96
N LEU A 153 4.84 5.78 -1.64
CA LEU A 153 5.48 7.09 -1.50
C LEU A 153 5.44 7.92 -2.78
N LEU A 154 5.64 7.29 -3.95
CA LEU A 154 5.55 7.94 -5.24
C LEU A 154 4.17 8.56 -5.47
N VAL A 155 3.10 7.80 -5.19
CA VAL A 155 1.72 8.29 -5.33
C VAL A 155 1.46 9.47 -4.38
N GLN A 156 1.98 9.42 -3.15
CA GLN A 156 1.85 10.53 -2.20
C GLN A 156 2.67 11.76 -2.62
N VAL A 157 3.82 11.59 -3.28
CA VAL A 157 4.58 12.73 -3.81
C VAL A 157 3.91 13.32 -5.05
N LEU A 158 3.38 12.49 -5.94
CA LEU A 158 2.65 12.96 -7.13
C LEU A 158 1.38 13.72 -6.77
N ALA A 159 0.77 13.39 -5.63
CA ALA A 159 -0.33 14.15 -5.07
C ALA A 159 0.00 15.60 -4.70
N LEU A 160 1.28 15.91 -4.43
CA LEU A 160 1.73 17.23 -4.02
C LEU A 160 1.98 18.18 -5.21
N VAL A 161 2.00 17.66 -6.44
CA VAL A 161 2.39 18.39 -7.66
C VAL A 161 1.19 18.67 -8.53
#